data_AF-A0A962NF93-F1
#
_entry.id   AF-A0A962NF93-F1
#
_cell.length_a   1.000
_cell.length_b   1.000
_cell.length_c   1.000
_cell.angle_alpha   90.00
_cell.angle_beta   90.00
_cell.angle_gamma   90.00
#
_symmetry.space_group_name_H-M   'P 1'
#
loop_
_entity.id
_entity.type
_entity.pdbx_description
1 polymer ?
#
loop_
_entity_poly.entity_id
_entity_poly.type
_entity_poly.pdbx_seq_one_letter_code
_entity_poly.pdbx_strand_id
1 'polypeptide(L)'
;LVDHPETYRAEYVLDDGGEGPLTLLHVDVVHDLALLRAEDVRRPFLAIESNLPAMGERLYAFGNPYDLGMTIIEGTYNGLLEKSLYERIHFSGSINPGMSGGPTVDRFGNVIGVNVATAGNQVSFLVPAKFLLGLLEGLDDPRPLSERIGAQLRDNQQRYLSELTASPLAT
;
A
#
# COMPACT_ATOMS: atom_id res chain seq x y z
N LEU A 1 7.09 10.21 -12.60
CA LEU A 1 6.41 9.05 -13.20
C LEU A 1 5.07 9.43 -13.81
N VAL A 2 4.15 10.04 -13.05
CA VAL A 2 2.84 10.48 -13.58
C VAL A 2 2.92 11.87 -14.22
N ASP A 3 3.40 12.87 -13.47
CA ASP A 3 3.39 14.27 -13.95
C ASP A 3 4.58 14.64 -14.84
N HIS A 4 5.70 13.93 -14.65
CA HIS A 4 6.97 14.14 -15.37
C HIS A 4 7.56 12.79 -15.85
N PRO A 5 6.88 12.06 -16.75
CA PRO A 5 7.34 10.76 -17.25
C PRO A 5 8.63 10.83 -18.07
N GLU A 6 8.94 11.98 -18.67
CA GLU A 6 10.17 12.22 -19.42
C GLU A 6 11.40 12.45 -18.51
N THR A 7 11.17 12.84 -17.26
CA THR A 7 12.24 13.17 -16.31
C THR A 7 12.55 12.00 -15.37
N TYR A 8 11.54 11.23 -14.98
CA TYR A 8 11.68 10.15 -13.99
C TYR A 8 11.31 8.79 -14.58
N ARG A 9 12.08 7.77 -14.21
CA ARG A 9 11.80 6.36 -14.53
C ARG A 9 11.75 5.53 -13.25
N ALA A 10 11.10 4.38 -13.33
CA ALA A 10 11.05 3.40 -12.26
C ALA A 10 11.82 2.16 -12.72
N GLU A 11 12.56 1.55 -11.80
CA GLU A 11 13.36 0.35 -12.04
C GLU A 11 13.18 -0.60 -10.87
N TYR A 12 13.32 -1.90 -11.14
CA TYR A 12 13.47 -2.91 -10.10
C TYR A 12 14.94 -3.31 -10.00
N VAL A 13 15.34 -3.75 -8.81
CA VAL A 13 16.62 -4.41 -8.55
C VAL A 13 16.31 -5.70 -7.79
N LEU A 14 16.80 -6.83 -8.30
CA LEU A 14 16.64 -8.16 -7.72
C LEU A 14 17.80 -8.48 -6.76
N ASP A 15 17.61 -9.51 -5.95
CA ASP A 15 18.61 -10.01 -4.99
C ASP A 15 19.86 -10.58 -5.68
N ASP A 16 19.73 -11.08 -6.90
CA ASP A 16 20.83 -11.52 -7.77
C ASP A 16 21.53 -10.36 -8.52
N GLY A 17 21.11 -9.11 -8.26
CA GLY A 17 21.62 -7.90 -8.91
C GLY A 17 21.01 -7.63 -10.29
N GLY A 18 20.07 -8.46 -10.75
CA GLY A 18 19.32 -8.19 -11.97
C GLY A 18 18.48 -6.92 -11.85
N GLU A 19 18.57 -6.03 -12.82
CA GLU A 19 17.82 -4.77 -12.85
C GLU A 19 17.03 -4.62 -14.15
N GLY A 20 16.00 -3.78 -14.12
CA GLY A 20 15.22 -3.51 -15.32
C GLY A 20 14.12 -2.47 -15.12
N PRO A 21 13.53 -1.96 -16.22
CA PRO A 21 12.54 -0.91 -16.16
C PRO A 21 11.20 -1.41 -15.62
N LEU A 22 10.48 -0.52 -14.94
CA LEU A 22 9.11 -0.70 -14.50
C LEU A 22 8.19 0.27 -15.24
N THR A 23 7.04 -0.23 -15.69
CA THR A 23 5.95 0.58 -16.26
C THR A 23 4.86 0.78 -15.22
N LEU A 24 4.40 2.03 -15.06
CA LEU A 24 3.23 2.32 -14.22
C LEU A 24 1.95 1.95 -14.96
N LEU A 25 1.15 1.05 -14.37
CA LEU A 25 -0.12 0.60 -14.94
C LEU A 25 -1.31 1.34 -14.32
N HIS A 26 -1.32 1.48 -12.99
CA HIS A 26 -2.41 2.12 -12.27
C HIS A 26 -1.95 2.68 -10.91
N VAL A 27 -2.74 3.57 -10.33
CA VAL A 27 -2.54 4.13 -9.00
C VAL A 27 -3.87 4.26 -8.27
N ASP A 28 -3.83 4.07 -6.96
CA ASP A 28 -4.85 4.48 -6.02
C ASP A 28 -4.25 5.58 -5.15
N VAL A 29 -4.56 6.83 -5.49
CA VAL A 29 -3.99 8.00 -4.80
C VAL A 29 -4.62 8.24 -3.44
N VAL A 30 -5.76 7.62 -3.15
CA VAL A 30 -6.48 7.76 -1.88
C VAL A 30 -5.80 6.89 -0.83
N HIS A 31 -5.38 5.68 -1.21
CA HIS A 31 -4.76 4.70 -0.31
C HIS A 31 -3.24 4.60 -0.45
N ASP A 32 -2.61 5.45 -1.26
CA ASP A 32 -1.16 5.49 -1.48
C ASP A 32 -0.60 4.17 -2.07
N LEU A 33 -1.23 3.69 -3.15
CA LEU A 33 -0.82 2.48 -3.86
C LEU A 33 -0.53 2.75 -5.34
N ALA A 34 0.43 2.01 -5.87
CA ALA A 34 0.75 2.00 -7.30
C ALA A 34 0.94 0.56 -7.79
N LEU A 35 0.44 0.28 -8.99
CA LEU A 35 0.62 -0.99 -9.68
C LEU A 35 1.65 -0.79 -10.80
N LEU A 36 2.76 -1.52 -10.69
CA LEU A 36 3.88 -1.49 -11.61
C LEU A 36 4.02 -2.82 -12.34
N ARG A 37 4.58 -2.81 -13.54
CA ARG A 37 4.87 -4.00 -14.35
C ARG A 37 6.33 -4.04 -14.76
N ALA A 38 6.96 -5.20 -14.52
CA ALA A 38 8.19 -5.62 -15.16
C ALA A 38 7.85 -6.64 -16.25
N GLU A 39 8.36 -6.47 -17.47
CA GLU A 39 8.07 -7.36 -18.60
C GLU A 39 8.73 -8.74 -18.47
N ASP A 40 9.98 -8.77 -17.98
CA ASP A 40 10.84 -9.95 -18.06
C ASP A 40 11.02 -10.68 -16.72
N VAL A 41 10.24 -10.31 -15.70
CA VAL A 41 10.34 -10.92 -14.36
C VAL A 41 9.26 -11.99 -14.19
N ARG A 42 9.68 -13.27 -14.21
CA ARG A 42 8.84 -14.41 -13.83
C ARG A 42 9.36 -15.03 -12.54
N ARG A 43 8.66 -14.78 -11.44
CA ARG A 43 9.00 -15.24 -10.09
C ARG A 43 7.73 -15.72 -9.38
N PRO A 44 7.84 -16.57 -8.34
CA PRO A 44 6.72 -16.85 -7.44
C PRO A 44 6.12 -15.54 -6.90
N PHE A 45 4.80 -15.50 -6.75
CA PHE A 45 4.08 -14.37 -6.20
C PHE A 45 3.44 -14.73 -4.86
N LEU A 46 3.20 -13.73 -4.02
CA LEU A 46 2.49 -13.90 -2.77
C LEU A 46 0.97 -13.84 -3.03
N ALA A 47 0.22 -14.71 -2.35
CA ALA A 47 -1.24 -14.63 -2.35
C ALA A 47 -1.68 -13.38 -1.57
N ILE A 48 -2.78 -12.77 -1.99
CA ILE A 48 -3.39 -11.64 -1.29
C ILE A 48 -4.57 -12.17 -0.47
N GLU A 49 -4.63 -11.81 0.80
CA GLU A 49 -5.77 -12.12 1.68
C GLU A 49 -6.49 -10.81 2.04
N SER A 50 -7.78 -10.75 1.71
CA SER A 50 -8.61 -9.58 2.00
C SER A 50 -9.16 -9.58 3.42
N ASN A 51 -9.27 -10.76 4.04
CA ASN A 51 -9.78 -10.89 5.39
C ASN A 51 -8.71 -10.47 6.39
N LEU A 52 -9.13 -9.64 7.34
CA LEU A 52 -8.23 -9.20 8.41
C LEU A 52 -8.13 -10.28 9.48
N PRO A 53 -6.93 -10.50 10.04
CA PRO A 53 -6.74 -11.47 11.11
C PRO A 53 -7.36 -10.98 12.42
N ALA A 54 -7.41 -11.84 13.44
CA ALA A 54 -7.84 -11.41 14.77
C ALA A 54 -6.79 -10.47 15.41
N MET A 55 -7.25 -9.53 16.25
CA MET A 55 -6.33 -8.67 17.01
C MET A 55 -5.37 -9.52 17.86
N GLY A 56 -4.09 -9.13 17.84
CA GLY A 56 -2.99 -9.85 18.49
C GLY A 56 -2.33 -10.93 17.62
N GLU A 57 -2.88 -11.26 16.45
CA GLU A 57 -2.21 -12.19 15.53
C GLU A 57 -0.90 -11.61 15.00
N ARG A 58 0.10 -12.50 14.85
CA ARG A 58 1.45 -12.16 14.39
C ARG A 58 1.43 -11.87 12.89
N LEU A 59 2.10 -10.80 12.52
CA LEU A 59 2.35 -10.36 11.15
C LEU A 59 3.84 -10.12 10.95
N TYR A 60 4.30 -10.23 9.70
CA TYR A 60 5.70 -10.09 9.32
C TYR A 60 5.83 -9.10 8.17
N ALA A 61 6.44 -7.95 8.44
CA ALA A 61 6.69 -6.89 7.47
C ALA A 61 8.06 -7.05 6.81
N PHE A 62 8.09 -7.05 5.48
CA PHE A 62 9.31 -7.17 4.68
C PHE A 62 9.68 -5.81 4.07
N GLY A 63 10.97 -5.50 3.98
CA GLY A 63 11.43 -4.30 3.31
C GLY A 63 12.95 -4.20 3.23
N ASN A 64 13.47 -3.13 2.65
CA ASN A 64 14.91 -2.88 2.54
C ASN A 64 15.27 -1.53 3.22
N PRO A 65 15.29 -1.48 4.56
CA PRO A 65 15.52 -0.23 5.28
C PRO A 65 16.92 0.33 4.98
N TYR A 66 16.98 1.60 4.55
CA TYR A 66 18.22 2.32 4.24
C TYR A 66 19.18 1.57 3.28
N ASP A 67 18.64 0.74 2.38
CA ASP A 67 19.40 -0.09 1.44
C ASP A 67 20.41 -1.06 2.12
N LEU A 68 20.13 -1.45 3.37
CA LEU A 68 21.00 -2.36 4.15
C LEU A 68 20.80 -3.85 3.82
N GLY A 69 19.77 -4.18 3.05
CA GLY A 69 19.35 -5.54 2.71
C GLY A 69 17.94 -5.87 3.19
N MET A 70 17.38 -6.96 2.65
CA MET A 70 16.04 -7.43 3.00
C MET A 70 15.94 -7.72 4.51
N THR A 71 15.04 -7.01 5.17
CA THR A 71 14.77 -7.08 6.61
C THR A 71 13.34 -7.56 6.83
N ILE A 72 13.16 -8.39 7.86
CA ILE A 72 11.86 -8.87 8.33
C ILE A 72 11.63 -8.30 9.73
N ILE A 73 10.52 -7.60 9.90
CA ILE A 73 10.07 -7.07 11.18
C ILE A 73 8.81 -7.81 11.59
N GLU A 74 8.86 -8.43 12.77
CA GLU A 74 7.69 -9.03 13.38
C GLU A 74 6.88 -7.99 14.18
N GLY A 75 5.57 -8.12 14.14
CA GLY A 75 4.66 -7.41 15.04
C GLY A 75 3.29 -8.08 15.08
N THR A 76 2.30 -7.34 15.55
CA THR A 76 0.92 -7.81 15.74
C THR A 76 -0.06 -6.93 15.01
N TYR A 77 -1.14 -7.54 14.53
CA TYR A 77 -2.33 -6.83 14.08
C TYR A 77 -3.08 -6.25 15.29
N ASN A 78 -3.22 -4.93 15.37
CA ASN A 78 -3.92 -4.25 16.47
C ASN A 78 -5.26 -3.65 16.05
N GLY A 79 -5.82 -4.10 14.92
CA GLY A 79 -7.09 -3.60 14.40
C GLY A 79 -6.97 -2.56 13.31
N LEU A 80 -8.13 -2.13 12.82
CA LEU A 80 -8.27 -1.00 11.90
C LEU A 80 -8.44 0.32 12.64
N LEU A 81 -7.88 1.37 12.07
CA LEU A 81 -8.11 2.74 12.50
C LEU A 81 -9.37 3.28 11.82
N GLU A 82 -10.53 2.90 12.33
CA GLU A 82 -11.84 3.27 11.76
C GLU A 82 -12.15 4.78 11.86
N LYS A 83 -11.47 5.51 12.76
CA LYS A 83 -11.64 6.97 12.94
C LYS A 83 -10.62 7.81 12.16
N SER A 84 -9.77 7.16 11.38
CA SER A 84 -8.84 7.84 10.46
C SER A 84 -9.57 8.14 9.15
N LEU A 85 -9.24 9.27 8.53
CA LEU A 85 -9.70 9.63 7.17
C LEU A 85 -9.46 8.51 6.14
N TYR A 86 -8.42 7.73 6.36
CA TYR A 86 -8.06 6.59 5.53
C TYR A 86 -7.95 5.35 6.41
N GLU A 87 -8.62 4.29 5.99
CA GLU A 87 -8.56 3.01 6.69
C GLU A 87 -7.13 2.47 6.64
N ARG A 88 -6.57 2.20 7.82
CA ARG A 88 -5.22 1.69 8.00
C ARG A 88 -5.21 0.61 9.07
N ILE A 89 -4.36 -0.40 8.87
CA ILE A 89 -4.05 -1.39 9.89
C ILE A 89 -3.08 -0.77 10.88
N HIS A 90 -3.35 -0.92 12.17
CA HIS A 90 -2.39 -0.62 13.22
C HIS A 90 -1.47 -1.83 13.43
N PHE A 91 -0.18 -1.64 13.20
CA PHE A 91 0.86 -2.66 13.34
C PHE A 91 1.87 -2.26 14.43
N SER A 92 2.21 -3.20 15.32
CA SER A 92 3.11 -2.93 16.45
C SER A 92 4.61 -2.99 16.11
N GLY A 93 4.99 -3.60 14.99
CA GLY A 93 6.40 -3.63 14.56
C GLY A 93 6.83 -2.28 13.99
N SER A 94 8.13 -1.95 14.09
CA SER A 94 8.67 -0.69 13.58
C SER A 94 8.89 -0.72 12.07
N ILE A 95 8.15 0.10 11.32
CA ILE A 95 8.33 0.28 9.87
C ILE A 95 9.15 1.54 9.63
N ASN A 96 10.39 1.35 9.17
CA ASN A 96 11.34 2.44 8.95
C ASN A 96 11.39 2.87 7.46
N PRO A 97 11.96 4.04 7.15
CA PRO A 97 12.29 4.43 5.78
C PRO A 97 13.04 3.31 5.04
N GLY A 98 12.67 3.07 3.78
CA GLY A 98 13.14 1.94 2.96
C GLY A 98 12.30 0.67 3.06
N MET A 99 11.37 0.58 4.03
CA MET A 99 10.39 -0.51 4.07
C MET A 99 9.06 -0.19 3.37
N SER A 100 8.81 1.08 3.04
CA SER A 100 7.57 1.53 2.39
C SER A 100 7.34 0.78 1.08
N GLY A 101 6.11 0.36 0.82
CA GLY A 101 5.75 -0.43 -0.37
C GLY A 101 6.04 -1.93 -0.25
N GLY A 102 6.82 -2.36 0.75
CA GLY A 102 7.03 -3.78 1.04
C GLY A 102 5.77 -4.47 1.59
N PRO A 103 5.64 -5.79 1.43
CA PRO A 103 4.48 -6.52 1.92
C PRO A 103 4.58 -6.78 3.43
N THR A 104 3.42 -6.78 4.10
CA THR A 104 3.24 -7.43 5.39
C THR A 104 2.37 -8.67 5.20
N VAL A 105 2.84 -9.81 5.70
CA VAL A 105 2.19 -11.12 5.54
C VAL A 105 1.78 -11.74 6.88
N ASP A 106 0.79 -12.63 6.83
CA ASP A 106 0.43 -13.51 7.94
C ASP A 106 1.39 -14.70 8.09
N ARG A 107 1.12 -15.58 9.06
CA ARG A 107 1.90 -16.81 9.30
C ARG A 107 1.85 -17.82 8.14
N PHE A 108 0.95 -17.66 7.19
CA PHE A 108 0.78 -18.53 6.03
C PHE A 108 1.46 -17.95 4.77
N GLY A 109 1.98 -16.73 4.85
CA GLY A 109 2.61 -16.04 3.73
C GLY A 109 1.62 -15.27 2.85
N ASN A 110 0.37 -15.08 3.29
CA ASN A 110 -0.59 -14.26 2.57
C ASN A 110 -0.38 -12.78 2.90
N VAL A 111 -0.42 -11.91 1.90
CA VAL A 111 -0.32 -10.45 2.06
C VAL A 111 -1.58 -9.92 2.72
N ILE A 112 -1.40 -9.32 3.90
CA ILE A 112 -2.47 -8.67 4.69
C ILE A 112 -2.44 -7.15 4.49
N GLY A 113 -1.28 -6.58 4.14
CA GLY A 113 -1.19 -5.16 3.82
C GLY A 113 0.14 -4.74 3.22
N VAL A 114 0.23 -3.46 2.85
CA VAL A 114 1.43 -2.80 2.32
C VAL A 114 1.97 -1.83 3.36
N ASN A 115 3.28 -1.88 3.58
CA ASN A 115 3.97 -1.06 4.55
C ASN A 115 3.90 0.43 4.17
N VAL A 116 3.57 1.28 5.14
CA VAL A 116 3.71 2.73 5.02
C VAL A 116 4.80 3.17 5.98
N ALA A 117 5.89 3.75 5.44
CA ALA A 117 6.95 4.27 6.30
C ALA A 117 6.43 5.38 7.21
N THR A 118 6.84 5.36 8.48
CA THR A 118 6.51 6.41 9.45
C THR A 118 7.76 7.20 9.83
N ALA A 119 7.57 8.40 10.36
CA ALA A 119 8.66 9.29 10.78
C ALA A 119 9.21 8.94 12.19
N GLY A 120 9.21 7.66 12.58
CA GLY A 120 9.90 7.18 13.79
C GLY A 120 9.07 7.15 15.08
N ASN A 121 7.75 7.27 15.01
CA ASN A 121 6.87 6.93 16.12
C ASN A 121 6.74 5.40 16.26
N GLN A 122 6.57 4.88 17.49
CA GLN A 122 6.35 3.44 17.78
C GLN A 122 5.02 2.89 17.23
N VAL A 123 4.36 3.63 16.34
CA VAL A 123 3.09 3.28 15.74
C VAL A 123 3.31 3.18 14.25
N SER A 124 3.17 1.98 13.72
CA SER A 124 3.28 1.72 12.28
C SER A 124 1.92 1.44 11.69
N PHE A 125 1.77 1.78 10.42
CA PHE A 125 0.54 1.58 9.68
C PHE A 125 0.77 0.79 8.42
N LEU A 126 -0.22 -0.01 8.05
CA LEU A 126 -0.26 -0.70 6.77
C LEU A 126 -1.51 -0.26 6.01
N VAL A 127 -1.39 -0.19 4.69
CA VAL A 127 -2.56 -0.14 3.80
C VAL A 127 -3.15 -1.55 3.73
N PRO A 128 -4.43 -1.77 4.10
CA PRO A 128 -5.07 -3.08 3.98
C PRO A 128 -4.99 -3.65 2.57
N ALA A 129 -4.69 -4.95 2.46
CA ALA A 129 -4.52 -5.60 1.15
C ALA A 129 -5.81 -5.66 0.30
N LYS A 130 -6.99 -5.47 0.90
CA LYS A 130 -8.25 -5.33 0.14
C LYS A 130 -8.20 -4.19 -0.89
N PHE A 131 -7.44 -3.12 -0.62
CA PHE A 131 -7.28 -2.01 -1.56
C PHE A 131 -6.39 -2.39 -2.75
N LEU A 132 -5.49 -3.36 -2.59
CA LEU A 132 -4.75 -3.94 -3.73
C LEU A 132 -5.70 -4.67 -4.68
N LEU A 133 -6.68 -5.40 -4.16
CA LEU A 133 -7.67 -6.09 -4.99
C LEU A 133 -8.52 -5.09 -5.78
N GLY A 134 -8.99 -4.01 -5.14
CA GLY A 134 -9.70 -2.94 -5.83
C GLY A 134 -8.85 -2.25 -6.91
N LEU A 135 -7.56 -2.05 -6.64
CA LEU A 135 -6.63 -1.50 -7.63
C LEU A 135 -6.45 -2.45 -8.83
N LEU A 136 -6.40 -3.77 -8.60
CA LEU A 136 -6.31 -4.77 -9.65
C LEU A 136 -7.59 -4.87 -10.48
N GLU A 137 -8.76 -4.79 -9.86
CA GLU A 137 -10.05 -4.77 -10.56
C GLU A 137 -10.20 -3.57 -11.50
N GLY A 138 -9.60 -2.43 -11.16
CA GLY A 138 -9.60 -1.24 -11.99
C GLY A 138 -8.67 -1.30 -13.21
N LEU A 139 -7.85 -2.35 -13.37
CA LEU A 139 -6.77 -2.36 -14.36
C LEU A 139 -7.25 -2.15 -15.81
N ASP A 140 -8.40 -2.72 -16.15
CA ASP A 140 -8.98 -2.67 -17.51
C ASP A 140 -9.71 -1.36 -17.82
N ASP A 141 -9.76 -0.40 -16.90
CA ASP A 141 -10.39 0.89 -17.12
C ASP A 141 -9.64 1.69 -18.21
N PRO A 142 -10.26 1.94 -19.37
CA PRO A 142 -9.60 2.53 -20.53
C PRO A 142 -9.40 4.04 -20.38
N ARG A 143 -9.95 4.67 -19.34
CA ARG A 143 -9.82 6.11 -19.13
C ARG A 143 -8.34 6.49 -18.90
N PRO A 144 -7.91 7.68 -19.35
CA PRO A 144 -6.59 8.19 -19.04
C PRO A 144 -6.32 8.21 -17.53
N LEU A 145 -5.08 7.93 -17.13
CA LEU A 145 -4.68 7.85 -15.72
C LEU A 145 -5.03 9.13 -14.95
N SER A 146 -4.82 10.31 -15.55
CA SER A 146 -5.15 11.61 -14.95
C SER A 146 -6.64 11.78 -14.68
N GLU A 147 -7.50 11.27 -15.56
CA GLU A 147 -8.95 11.31 -15.38
C GLU A 147 -9.38 10.39 -14.23
N ARG A 148 -8.78 9.20 -14.15
CA ARG A 148 -9.01 8.22 -13.07
C ARG A 148 -8.59 8.78 -11.71
N ILE A 149 -7.39 9.37 -11.63
CA ILE A 149 -6.92 10.08 -10.43
C ILE A 149 -7.90 11.20 -10.06
N GLY A 150 -8.31 12.02 -11.03
CA GLY A 150 -9.27 13.09 -10.79
C GLY A 150 -10.61 12.59 -10.25
N ALA A 151 -11.11 11.44 -10.75
CA ALA A 151 -12.32 10.81 -10.24
C ALA A 151 -12.14 10.33 -8.80
N GLN A 152 -11.06 9.61 -8.51
CA GLN A 152 -10.74 9.14 -7.14
C GLN A 152 -10.73 10.29 -6.12
N LEU A 153 -10.07 11.40 -6.45
CA LEU A 153 -9.96 12.56 -5.56
C LEU A 153 -11.33 13.24 -5.32
N ARG A 154 -12.15 13.37 -6.37
CA ARG A 154 -13.51 13.94 -6.25
C ARG A 154 -14.41 13.05 -5.41
N ASP A 155 -14.40 11.74 -5.66
CA ASP A 155 -15.23 10.77 -4.93
C ASP A 155 -14.83 10.73 -3.45
N ASN A 156 -13.52 10.78 -3.16
CA ASN A 156 -13.01 10.86 -1.80
C ASN A 156 -13.44 12.17 -1.10
N GLN A 157 -13.35 13.31 -1.79
CA GLN A 157 -13.80 14.59 -1.25
C GLN A 157 -15.30 14.59 -0.94
N GLN A 158 -16.12 14.03 -1.84
CA GLN A 158 -17.57 13.93 -1.63
C GLN A 158 -17.90 13.04 -0.43
N ARG A 159 -17.23 11.89 -0.28
CA ARG A 159 -17.39 11.02 0.89
C ARG A 159 -17.07 11.76 2.17
N TYR A 160 -15.91 12.41 2.24
CA TYR A 160 -15.51 13.17 3.43
C TYR A 160 -16.51 14.26 3.81
N LEU A 161 -16.97 15.06 2.83
CA LEU A 161 -17.96 16.10 3.06
C LEU A 161 -19.31 15.53 3.52
N SER A 162 -19.71 14.37 3.00
CA SER A 162 -20.94 13.69 3.42
C SER A 162 -20.87 13.21 4.88
N GLU A 163 -19.73 12.69 5.32
CA GLU A 163 -19.53 12.23 6.71
C GLU A 163 -19.55 13.39 7.71
N LEU A 164 -18.89 14.51 7.35
CA LEU A 164 -18.90 15.73 8.16
C LEU A 164 -20.30 16.33 8.31
N THR A 165 -21.12 16.27 7.26
CA THR A 165 -22.47 16.84 7.28
C THR A 165 -23.50 15.88 7.89
N ALA A 166 -23.22 14.57 7.92
CA ALA A 166 -24.05 13.56 8.55
C ALA A 166 -23.88 13.49 10.08
N SER A 167 -22.74 13.94 10.62
CA SER A 167 -22.54 14.07 12.07
C SER A 167 -23.11 15.41 12.54
N PRO A 168 -24.09 15.46 13.47
CA PRO A 168 -24.43 16.71 14.12
C PRO A 168 -23.16 17.24 14.80
N LEU A 169 -22.85 18.52 14.59
CA LEU A 169 -21.87 19.21 15.44
C LEU A 169 -22.33 18.98 16.87
N ALA A 170 -21.60 18.12 17.60
CA ALA A 170 -21.86 17.88 19.01
C ALA A 170 -21.63 19.22 19.73
N THR A 171 -22.71 19.94 19.97
CA THR A 171 -22.78 21.12 20.84
C THR A 171 -22.75 20.69 22.30
#